data_AF-D1GYT6-F1
#
_entry.id   AF-D1GYT6-F1
#
_cell.length_a   1.000
_cell.length_b   1.000
_cell.length_c   1.000
_cell.angle_alpha   90.00
_cell.angle_beta   90.00
_cell.angle_gamma   90.00
#
_symmetry.space_group_name_H-M   'P 1'
#
loop_
_entity.id
_entity.type
_entity.pdbx_description
1 polymer ?
#
loop_
_entity_poly.entity_id
_entity_poly.type
_entity_poly.pdbx_seq_one_letter_code
_entity_poly.pdbx_strand_id
1 'polypeptide(L)'
;MAHANVGGGLGLDLETLIDRYKVNILQLIFGTFIATIAFFGGLMTFVERYLPNGIRQAFRYGKHSFKGELDPLIAHLEVPKSWFRHFYIFAVVWSWLAFYIITSTIQSGKEAPEYVMRFLDFVAGGRSHRKVETDSTTALVGTIMLTLQCTRRFYETNFVQIFSKQSKINLSHYAVGYAHYFGTVIALMSNTAGFVRGSQPIEFTIDNLTGQQILYLIVFGLAWQQQYSSNMILVNLRTDPRTGRVKTEKHLVPKGGLFNVISSPHMSLEIVMYFCIADLFMPVRIWRLIFLWVASNQTINALLTHRWYQETFRDYPKNRRAIIPFLL
;
A
#
# COMPACT_ATOMS: atom_id res chain seq x y z
N MET A 1 13.80 59.55 17.22
CA MET A 1 12.41 59.13 17.47
C MET A 1 11.98 58.33 16.24
N ALA A 2 12.20 57.01 16.21
CA ALA A 2 11.26 55.98 16.70
C ALA A 2 9.88 56.18 16.03
N HIS A 3 9.37 55.30 15.18
CA HIS A 3 9.24 53.85 15.38
C HIS A 3 9.32 53.07 14.07
N ALA A 4 10.22 52.08 14.03
CA ALA A 4 10.10 50.93 13.17
C ALA A 4 8.93 50.08 13.70
N ASN A 5 7.95 49.81 12.85
CA ASN A 5 6.84 48.92 13.17
C ASN A 5 7.31 47.46 12.94
N VAL A 6 8.11 46.96 13.88
CA VAL A 6 8.41 45.53 14.01
C VAL A 6 7.48 45.00 15.10
N GLY A 7 6.39 44.37 14.68
CA GLY A 7 5.43 43.78 15.60
C GLY A 7 4.49 42.82 14.89
N GLY A 8 4.73 41.51 15.04
CA GLY A 8 3.77 40.49 14.58
C GLY A 8 4.29 39.05 14.53
N GLY A 9 4.74 38.49 15.65
CA GLY A 9 4.74 37.03 15.88
C GLY A 9 5.96 36.23 15.40
N LEU A 10 6.88 35.95 16.33
CA LEU A 10 7.92 34.92 16.25
C LEU A 10 7.32 33.50 16.35
N GLY A 11 6.48 33.14 15.39
CA GLY A 11 6.06 31.76 15.14
C GLY A 11 6.24 31.49 13.65
N LEU A 12 7.31 30.80 13.27
CA LEU A 12 7.43 30.29 11.90
C LEU A 12 6.23 29.36 11.66
N ASP A 13 5.31 29.77 10.79
CA ASP A 13 4.19 28.93 10.37
C ASP A 13 4.73 27.61 9.80
N LEU A 14 4.01 26.52 10.06
CA LEU A 14 4.45 25.15 9.78
C LEU A 14 4.77 24.95 8.29
N GLU A 15 4.02 25.60 7.39
CA GLU A 15 4.29 25.60 5.96
C GLU A 15 5.65 26.22 5.61
N THR A 16 6.04 27.29 6.31
CA THR A 16 7.34 27.94 6.12
C THR A 16 8.48 27.05 6.62
N LEU A 17 8.26 26.31 7.71
CA LEU A 17 9.23 25.33 8.21
C LEU A 17 9.41 24.17 7.22
N ILE A 18 8.30 23.62 6.71
CA ILE A 18 8.32 22.52 5.74
C ILE A 18 9.11 22.93 4.49
N ASP A 19 8.85 24.12 3.96
CA ASP A 19 9.55 24.64 2.78
C ASP A 19 11.04 24.87 3.08
N ARG A 20 11.36 25.60 4.16
CA ARG A 20 12.74 25.93 4.55
C ARG A 20 13.61 24.69 4.76
N TYR A 21 13.06 23.66 5.41
CA TYR A 21 13.79 22.44 5.75
C TYR A 21 13.58 21.29 4.76
N LYS A 22 12.87 21.53 3.64
CA LYS A 22 12.62 20.52 2.59
C LYS A 22 11.96 19.25 3.14
N VAL A 23 11.07 19.42 4.11
CA VAL A 23 10.44 18.29 4.81
C VAL A 23 9.38 17.67 3.90
N ASN A 24 9.67 16.49 3.35
CA ASN A 24 8.68 15.73 2.60
C ASN A 24 8.01 14.69 3.50
N ILE A 25 6.81 15.01 3.98
CA ILE A 25 6.05 14.17 4.93
C ILE A 25 5.79 12.78 4.33
N LEU A 26 5.45 12.69 3.05
CA LEU A 26 5.24 11.40 2.37
C LEU A 26 6.51 10.54 2.42
N GLN A 27 7.67 11.12 2.08
CA GLN A 27 8.94 10.39 2.12
C GLN A 27 9.30 9.96 3.54
N LEU A 28 9.01 10.77 4.56
CA LEU A 28 9.21 10.40 5.96
C LEU A 28 8.31 9.23 6.39
N ILE A 29 7.03 9.23 5.98
CA ILE A 29 6.08 8.13 6.27
C ILE A 29 6.61 6.82 5.68
N PHE A 30 6.88 6.78 4.37
CA PHE A 30 7.32 5.55 3.71
C PHE A 30 8.75 5.15 4.11
N GLY A 31 9.63 6.11 4.38
CA GLY A 31 10.96 5.86 4.95
C GLY A 31 10.87 5.19 6.32
N THR A 32 9.98 5.69 7.19
CA THR A 32 9.72 5.08 8.50
C THR A 32 9.14 3.67 8.37
N PHE A 33 8.23 3.45 7.42
CA PHE A 33 7.68 2.13 7.15
C PHE A 33 8.76 1.14 6.72
N ILE A 34 9.63 1.51 5.77
CA ILE A 34 10.75 0.67 5.32
C ILE A 34 11.70 0.37 6.47
N ALA A 35 12.10 1.39 7.24
CA ALA A 35 12.99 1.20 8.38
C ALA A 35 12.39 0.25 9.43
N THR A 36 11.10 0.42 9.74
CA THR A 36 10.37 -0.41 10.70
C THR A 36 10.30 -1.85 10.25
N ILE A 37 9.91 -2.13 9.00
CA ILE A 37 9.78 -3.51 8.53
C ILE A 37 11.13 -4.19 8.31
N ALA A 38 12.16 -3.45 7.88
CA ALA A 38 13.50 -4.00 7.78
C ALA A 38 14.06 -4.36 9.17
N PHE A 39 13.91 -3.45 10.13
CA PHE A 39 14.38 -3.66 11.51
C PHE A 39 13.64 -4.81 12.21
N PHE A 40 12.31 -4.71 12.35
CA PHE A 40 11.53 -5.73 13.04
C PHE A 40 11.44 -7.04 12.25
N GLY A 41 11.35 -6.98 10.91
CA GLY A 41 11.39 -8.19 10.07
C GLY A 41 12.72 -8.93 10.17
N GLY A 42 13.85 -8.20 10.27
CA GLY A 42 15.17 -8.76 10.57
C GLY A 42 15.22 -9.40 11.95
N LEU A 43 14.77 -8.69 13.00
CA LEU A 43 14.72 -9.23 14.36
C LEU A 43 13.90 -10.53 14.43
N MET A 44 12.72 -10.53 13.81
CA MET A 44 11.83 -11.70 13.74
C MET A 44 12.40 -12.84 12.90
N THR A 45 13.37 -12.57 12.02
CA THR A 45 14.00 -13.62 11.22
C THR A 45 15.21 -14.22 11.93
N PHE A 46 16.05 -13.41 12.58
CA PHE A 46 17.33 -13.86 13.10
C PHE A 46 17.35 -14.18 14.60
N VAL A 47 16.56 -13.49 15.41
CA VAL A 47 16.65 -13.56 16.89
C VAL A 47 15.31 -13.71 17.58
N GLU A 48 14.26 -14.12 16.85
CA GLU A 48 12.89 -14.17 17.35
C GLU A 48 12.75 -14.84 18.72
N ARG A 49 13.41 -15.98 18.94
CA ARG A 49 13.31 -16.75 20.19
C ARG A 49 13.79 -15.98 21.43
N TYR A 50 14.58 -14.94 21.24
CA TYR A 50 15.12 -14.08 22.31
C TYR A 50 14.32 -12.78 22.49
N LEU A 51 13.36 -12.49 21.61
CA LEU A 51 12.58 -11.25 21.71
C LEU A 51 11.55 -11.35 22.84
N PRO A 52 11.23 -10.24 23.54
CA PRO A 52 10.11 -10.18 24.47
C PRO A 52 8.78 -10.61 23.82
N ASN A 53 7.88 -11.21 24.61
CA ASN A 53 6.56 -11.65 24.12
C ASN A 53 5.79 -10.50 23.45
N GLY A 54 5.83 -9.29 24.02
CA GLY A 54 5.15 -8.12 23.46
C GLY A 54 5.60 -7.78 22.04
N ILE A 55 6.89 -7.87 21.72
CA ILE A 55 7.39 -7.61 20.35
C ILE A 55 6.91 -8.68 19.38
N ARG A 56 7.02 -9.96 19.78
CA ARG A 56 6.55 -11.10 18.98
C ARG A 56 5.04 -11.03 18.72
N GLN A 57 4.26 -10.66 19.74
CA GLN A 57 2.82 -10.49 19.67
C GLN A 57 2.42 -9.30 18.79
N ALA A 58 3.08 -8.16 18.93
CA ALA A 58 2.75 -6.96 18.16
C ALA A 58 2.98 -7.15 16.66
N PHE A 59 4.06 -7.84 16.28
CA PHE A 59 4.45 -8.02 14.87
C PHE A 59 3.73 -9.18 14.18
N ARG A 60 3.44 -10.28 14.89
CA ARG A 60 2.82 -11.47 14.29
C ARG A 60 1.30 -11.40 14.34
N TYR A 61 0.63 -11.56 13.20
CA TYR A 61 -0.83 -11.54 13.14
C TYR A 61 -1.40 -12.57 12.15
N GLY A 62 -2.71 -12.80 12.22
CA GLY A 62 -3.37 -13.76 11.34
C GLY A 62 -2.86 -15.18 11.52
N LYS A 63 -2.40 -15.84 10.44
CA LYS A 63 -2.04 -17.27 10.48
C LYS A 63 -0.87 -17.55 11.41
N HIS A 64 0.10 -16.64 11.42
CA HIS A 64 1.35 -16.77 12.17
C HIS A 64 1.30 -16.06 13.52
N SER A 65 0.11 -15.71 14.03
CA SER A 65 -0.08 -15.01 15.31
C SER A 65 0.67 -15.68 16.46
N PHE A 66 1.16 -14.87 17.40
CA PHE A 66 1.85 -15.37 18.58
C PHE A 66 0.96 -16.30 19.41
N LYS A 67 1.52 -17.40 19.92
CA LYS A 67 0.79 -18.47 20.65
C LYS A 67 1.20 -18.61 22.12
N GLY A 68 2.09 -17.74 22.62
CA GLY A 68 2.56 -17.78 24.01
C GLY A 68 1.72 -16.91 24.94
N GLU A 69 2.24 -16.67 26.15
CA GLU A 69 1.65 -15.77 27.14
C GLU A 69 1.61 -14.33 26.60
N LEU A 70 0.40 -13.78 26.52
CA LEU A 70 0.14 -12.47 25.93
C LEU A 70 0.65 -11.37 26.86
N ASP A 71 1.26 -10.35 26.26
CA ASP A 71 1.56 -9.09 26.92
C ASP A 71 0.27 -8.29 27.11
N PRO A 72 -0.09 -7.88 28.35
CA PRO A 72 -1.34 -7.19 28.61
C PRO A 72 -1.47 -5.87 27.86
N LEU A 73 -0.40 -5.07 27.76
CA LEU A 73 -0.45 -3.78 27.05
C LEU A 73 -0.69 -4.00 25.56
N ILE A 74 0.02 -4.95 24.95
CA ILE A 74 -0.17 -5.26 23.53
C ILE A 74 -1.56 -5.82 23.25
N ALA A 75 -2.10 -6.64 24.15
CA ALA A 75 -3.46 -7.17 24.02
C ALA A 75 -4.55 -6.07 24.03
N HIS A 76 -4.35 -4.98 24.77
CA HIS A 76 -5.25 -3.80 24.73
C HIS A 76 -5.14 -3.01 23.43
N LEU A 77 -4.00 -3.12 22.75
CA LEU A 77 -3.75 -2.49 21.44
C LEU A 77 -4.10 -3.41 20.26
N GLU A 78 -4.76 -4.54 20.50
CA GLU A 78 -5.21 -5.43 19.43
C GLU A 78 -6.67 -5.18 19.06
N VAL A 79 -6.91 -5.01 17.76
CA VAL A 79 -8.24 -4.83 17.19
C VAL A 79 -8.63 -6.05 16.33
N PRO A 80 -9.93 -6.30 16.10
CA PRO A 80 -10.36 -7.35 15.19
C PRO A 80 -9.73 -7.18 13.81
N LYS A 81 -9.15 -8.24 13.26
CA LYS A 81 -8.52 -8.18 11.92
C LYS A 81 -9.53 -7.82 10.82
N SER A 82 -10.81 -8.10 11.03
CA SER A 82 -11.91 -7.71 10.13
C SER A 82 -12.00 -6.20 9.92
N TRP A 83 -11.44 -5.37 10.80
CA TRP A 83 -11.35 -3.92 10.63
C TRP A 83 -10.53 -3.51 9.40
N PHE A 84 -9.82 -4.44 8.76
CA PHE A 84 -9.22 -4.21 7.44
C PHE A 84 -10.22 -3.64 6.43
N ARG A 85 -11.50 -3.98 6.56
CA ARG A 85 -12.60 -3.39 5.78
C ARG A 85 -12.62 -1.87 5.81
N HIS A 86 -12.36 -1.27 6.97
CA HIS A 86 -12.48 0.18 7.18
C HIS A 86 -11.45 0.96 6.37
N PHE A 87 -10.19 0.52 6.36
CA PHE A 87 -9.19 1.26 5.57
C PHE A 87 -9.37 1.04 4.07
N TYR A 88 -9.95 -0.07 3.61
CA TYR A 88 -10.29 -0.24 2.20
C TYR A 88 -11.52 0.57 1.77
N ILE A 89 -12.47 0.85 2.68
CA ILE A 89 -13.52 1.86 2.46
C ILE A 89 -12.86 3.24 2.27
N PHE A 90 -11.95 3.61 3.16
CA PHE A 90 -11.19 4.85 3.01
C PHE A 90 -10.41 4.89 1.70
N ALA A 91 -9.68 3.82 1.37
CA ALA A 91 -8.85 3.74 0.18
C ALA A 91 -9.65 3.92 -1.12
N VAL A 92 -10.82 3.26 -1.24
CA VAL A 92 -11.65 3.39 -2.45
C VAL A 92 -12.21 4.81 -2.59
N VAL A 93 -12.73 5.40 -1.50
CA VAL A 93 -13.23 6.79 -1.53
C VAL A 93 -12.10 7.75 -1.90
N TRP A 94 -10.94 7.59 -1.28
CA TRP A 94 -9.78 8.45 -1.49
C TRP A 94 -9.21 8.32 -2.91
N SER A 95 -9.12 7.10 -3.46
CA SER A 95 -8.64 6.89 -4.83
C SER A 95 -9.61 7.45 -5.87
N TRP A 96 -10.93 7.31 -5.67
CA TRP A 96 -11.92 7.87 -6.58
C TRP A 96 -11.97 9.40 -6.53
N LEU A 97 -11.77 10.00 -5.36
CA LEU A 97 -11.59 11.45 -5.26
C LEU A 97 -10.36 11.93 -6.03
N ALA A 98 -9.22 11.26 -5.89
CA ALA A 98 -8.02 11.59 -6.66
C ALA A 98 -8.23 11.40 -8.17
N PHE A 99 -8.92 10.32 -8.58
CA PHE A 99 -9.32 10.11 -9.97
C PHE A 99 -10.16 11.27 -10.51
N TYR A 100 -11.15 11.74 -9.75
CA TYR A 100 -11.95 12.89 -10.13
C TYR A 100 -11.11 14.18 -10.23
N ILE A 101 -10.25 14.46 -9.25
CA ILE A 101 -9.42 15.67 -9.25
C ILE A 101 -8.43 15.66 -10.42
N ILE A 102 -7.77 14.54 -10.71
CA ILE A 102 -6.83 14.41 -11.83
C ILE A 102 -7.55 14.57 -13.17
N THR A 103 -8.68 13.88 -13.36
CA THR A 103 -9.44 13.97 -14.62
C THR A 103 -10.01 15.37 -14.84
N SER A 104 -10.58 16.01 -13.83
CA SER A 104 -11.08 17.39 -13.93
C SER A 104 -9.97 18.41 -14.20
N THR A 105 -8.79 18.24 -13.58
CA THR A 105 -7.62 19.09 -13.85
C THR A 105 -7.20 18.97 -15.30
N ILE A 106 -7.05 17.73 -15.82
CA ILE A 106 -6.70 17.47 -17.23
C ILE A 106 -7.74 18.08 -18.18
N GLN A 107 -9.03 17.84 -17.95
CA GLN A 107 -10.10 18.36 -18.80
C GLN A 107 -10.19 19.89 -18.81
N SER A 108 -9.88 20.52 -17.67
CA SER A 108 -9.91 21.98 -17.57
C SER A 108 -8.75 22.66 -18.30
N GLY A 109 -7.67 21.93 -18.58
CA GLY A 109 -6.42 22.50 -19.10
C GLY A 109 -5.76 23.51 -18.16
N LYS A 110 -6.16 23.52 -16.88
CA LYS A 110 -5.74 24.49 -15.86
C LYS A 110 -5.04 23.79 -14.71
N GLU A 111 -4.30 24.57 -13.91
CA GLU A 111 -3.78 24.11 -12.62
C GLU A 111 -4.90 23.65 -11.68
N ALA A 112 -4.57 22.67 -10.85
CA ALA A 112 -5.46 22.18 -9.80
C ALA A 112 -5.83 23.32 -8.83
N PRO A 113 -7.00 23.24 -8.16
CA PRO A 113 -7.45 24.26 -7.24
C PRO A 113 -6.42 24.60 -6.14
N GLU A 114 -6.37 25.87 -5.72
CA GLU A 114 -5.36 26.37 -4.77
C GLU A 114 -5.28 25.56 -3.46
N TYR A 115 -6.41 25.07 -2.95
CA TYR A 115 -6.41 24.25 -1.73
C TYR A 115 -5.72 22.89 -1.95
N VAL A 116 -5.82 22.30 -3.15
CA VAL A 116 -5.09 21.08 -3.53
C VAL A 116 -3.61 21.40 -3.61
N MET A 117 -3.24 22.52 -4.25
CA MET A 117 -1.85 22.95 -4.41
C MET A 117 -1.18 23.17 -3.05
N ARG A 118 -1.82 23.95 -2.16
CA ARG A 118 -1.33 24.21 -0.80
C ARG A 118 -1.19 22.93 0.01
N PHE A 119 -2.16 22.01 -0.08
CA PHE A 119 -2.08 20.72 0.59
C PHE A 119 -0.92 19.87 0.08
N LEU A 120 -0.73 19.80 -1.24
CA LEU A 120 0.38 19.07 -1.84
C LEU A 120 1.74 19.71 -1.50
N ASP A 121 1.84 21.04 -1.48
CA ASP A 121 3.04 21.76 -1.03
C ASP A 121 3.39 21.38 0.41
N PHE A 122 2.40 21.28 1.29
CA PHE A 122 2.56 20.88 2.68
C PHE A 122 3.06 19.43 2.83
N VAL A 123 2.46 18.46 2.13
CA VAL A 123 2.79 17.03 2.32
C VAL A 123 3.98 16.55 1.50
N ALA A 124 4.26 17.19 0.35
CA ALA A 124 5.21 16.69 -0.65
C ALA A 124 6.52 17.49 -0.77
N GLY A 125 6.92 18.23 0.27
CA GLY A 125 8.29 18.77 0.37
C GLY A 125 8.44 20.28 0.24
N GLY A 126 7.35 21.04 0.28
CA GLY A 126 7.36 22.49 0.20
C GLY A 126 7.14 23.05 -1.20
N ARG A 127 6.53 24.23 -1.25
CA ARG A 127 6.20 24.96 -2.48
C ARG A 127 7.43 25.21 -3.37
N SER A 128 8.56 25.56 -2.78
CA SER A 128 9.79 25.96 -3.50
C SER A 128 10.56 24.77 -4.07
N HIS A 129 10.16 23.54 -3.71
CA HIS A 129 10.94 22.33 -4.01
C HIS A 129 10.22 21.32 -4.88
N ARG A 130 8.89 21.40 -4.97
CA ARG A 130 8.12 20.57 -5.88
C ARG A 130 8.37 20.99 -7.34
N LYS A 131 8.67 20.01 -8.18
CA LYS A 131 8.92 20.17 -9.61
C LYS A 131 8.13 19.13 -10.38
N VAL A 132 7.79 19.46 -11.62
CA VAL A 132 7.16 18.51 -12.53
C VAL A 132 8.18 17.42 -12.87
N GLU A 133 7.84 16.19 -12.53
CA GLU A 133 8.62 14.98 -12.85
C GLU A 133 7.75 13.92 -13.54
N THR A 134 6.43 14.18 -13.65
CA THR A 134 5.47 13.27 -14.27
C THR A 134 4.45 14.06 -15.09
N ASP A 135 4.18 13.60 -16.31
CA ASP A 135 3.16 14.18 -17.17
C ASP A 135 1.74 13.72 -16.77
N SER A 136 0.74 14.45 -17.24
CA SER A 136 -0.66 14.22 -16.86
C SER A 136 -1.21 12.88 -17.40
N THR A 137 -0.73 12.39 -18.54
CA THR A 137 -1.14 11.08 -19.10
C THR A 137 -0.64 9.95 -18.22
N THR A 138 0.64 9.98 -17.83
CA THR A 138 1.22 9.01 -16.90
C THR A 138 0.49 9.02 -15.55
N ALA A 139 0.18 10.21 -15.03
CA ALA A 139 -0.59 10.33 -13.80
C ALA A 139 -2.00 9.75 -13.92
N LEU A 140 -2.70 9.97 -15.04
CA LEU A 140 -4.01 9.39 -15.30
C LEU A 140 -3.95 7.86 -15.36
N VAL A 141 -3.00 7.30 -16.11
CA VAL A 141 -2.78 5.84 -16.22
C VAL A 141 -2.51 5.23 -14.85
N GLY A 142 -1.57 5.80 -14.08
CA GLY A 142 -1.28 5.33 -12.72
C GLY A 142 -2.49 5.42 -11.78
N THR A 143 -3.30 6.48 -11.93
CA THR A 143 -4.51 6.66 -11.13
C THR A 143 -5.58 5.65 -11.47
N ILE A 144 -5.77 5.31 -12.76
CA ILE A 144 -6.67 4.23 -13.19
C ILE A 144 -6.25 2.91 -12.55
N MET A 145 -4.96 2.54 -12.66
CA MET A 145 -4.43 1.31 -12.09
C MET A 145 -4.65 1.26 -10.57
N LEU A 146 -4.29 2.32 -9.85
CA LEU A 146 -4.45 2.35 -8.38
C LEU A 146 -5.93 2.36 -7.96
N THR A 147 -6.80 3.06 -8.69
CA THR A 147 -8.24 3.10 -8.39
C THR A 147 -8.91 1.74 -8.65
N LEU A 148 -8.53 1.04 -9.71
CA LEU A 148 -8.97 -0.34 -9.97
C LEU A 148 -8.50 -1.29 -8.87
N GLN A 149 -7.25 -1.15 -8.41
CA GLN A 149 -6.74 -1.92 -7.27
C GLN A 149 -7.55 -1.65 -6.00
N CYS A 150 -7.74 -0.37 -5.63
CA CYS A 150 -8.48 0.01 -4.42
C CYS A 150 -9.94 -0.46 -4.47
N THR A 151 -10.60 -0.32 -5.62
CA THR A 151 -11.98 -0.78 -5.83
C THR A 151 -12.10 -2.29 -5.66
N ARG A 152 -11.20 -3.08 -6.28
CA ARG A 152 -11.22 -4.53 -6.08
C ARG A 152 -10.94 -4.91 -4.64
N ARG A 153 -9.95 -4.28 -4.00
CA ARG A 153 -9.60 -4.60 -2.61
C ARG A 153 -10.74 -4.24 -1.65
N PHE A 154 -11.46 -3.15 -1.90
CA PHE A 154 -12.70 -2.83 -1.20
C PHE A 154 -13.74 -3.95 -1.38
N TYR A 155 -13.99 -4.38 -2.63
CA TYR A 155 -14.93 -5.46 -2.90
C TYR A 155 -14.54 -6.77 -2.21
N GLU A 156 -13.29 -7.20 -2.38
CA GLU A 156 -12.75 -8.42 -1.78
C GLU A 156 -12.90 -8.38 -0.26
N THR A 157 -12.49 -7.31 0.40
CA THR A 157 -12.50 -7.28 1.86
C THR A 157 -13.88 -7.10 2.48
N ASN A 158 -14.79 -6.37 1.83
CA ASN A 158 -16.11 -6.10 2.39
C ASN A 158 -17.11 -7.21 2.09
N PHE A 159 -17.01 -7.85 0.93
CA PHE A 159 -18.05 -8.78 0.46
C PHE A 159 -17.57 -10.23 0.27
N VAL A 160 -16.27 -10.46 0.04
CA VAL A 160 -15.78 -11.79 -0.34
C VAL A 160 -14.93 -12.45 0.76
N GLN A 161 -14.07 -11.69 1.42
CA GLN A 161 -13.04 -12.21 2.30
C GLN A 161 -13.64 -12.73 3.61
N ILE A 162 -13.22 -13.95 3.96
CA ILE A 162 -13.61 -14.61 5.21
C ILE A 162 -12.58 -14.28 6.29
N PHE A 163 -12.94 -13.35 7.16
CA PHE A 163 -12.19 -13.05 8.39
C PHE A 163 -12.58 -14.04 9.48
N SER A 164 -11.58 -14.66 10.12
CA SER A 164 -11.87 -15.49 11.30
C SER A 164 -12.21 -14.59 12.48
N LYS A 165 -13.23 -14.98 13.25
CA LYS A 165 -13.77 -14.17 14.36
C LYS A 165 -12.74 -13.94 15.47
N GLN A 166 -11.82 -14.87 15.66
CA GLN A 166 -10.79 -14.83 16.69
C GLN A 166 -9.50 -14.14 16.21
N SER A 167 -9.40 -13.78 14.94
CA SER A 167 -8.18 -13.17 14.41
C SER A 167 -8.10 -11.69 14.78
N LYS A 168 -7.03 -11.34 15.50
CA LYS A 168 -6.68 -9.97 15.87
C LYS A 168 -5.46 -9.46 15.11
N ILE A 169 -5.28 -8.15 15.14
CA ILE A 169 -4.10 -7.46 14.64
C ILE A 169 -3.77 -6.27 15.55
N ASN A 170 -2.49 -5.94 15.71
CA ASN A 170 -2.10 -4.75 16.46
C ASN A 170 -2.59 -3.47 15.76
N LEU A 171 -2.97 -2.47 16.56
CA LEU A 171 -3.49 -1.18 16.12
C LEU A 171 -2.50 -0.42 15.24
N SER A 172 -1.19 -0.58 15.45
CA SER A 172 -0.16 0.02 14.60
C SER A 172 -0.25 -0.47 13.15
N HIS A 173 -0.42 -1.78 12.92
CA HIS A 173 -0.62 -2.32 11.57
C HIS A 173 -1.92 -1.83 10.93
N TYR A 174 -2.98 -1.65 11.73
CA TYR A 174 -4.22 -1.06 11.25
C TYR A 174 -4.02 0.40 10.80
N ALA A 175 -3.30 1.22 11.58
CA ALA A 175 -2.97 2.60 11.24
C ALA A 175 -2.06 2.71 10.00
N VAL A 176 -1.08 1.80 9.85
CA VAL A 176 -0.20 1.72 8.68
C VAL A 176 -1.00 1.55 7.39
N GLY A 177 -2.10 0.79 7.41
CA GLY A 177 -2.99 0.64 6.25
C GLY A 177 -3.56 1.98 5.75
N TYR A 178 -4.04 2.83 6.66
CA TYR A 178 -4.54 4.17 6.30
C TYR A 178 -3.42 5.06 5.73
N ALA A 179 -2.30 5.13 6.43
CA ALA A 179 -1.17 5.97 6.02
C ALA A 179 -0.58 5.52 4.67
N HIS A 180 -0.56 4.21 4.37
CA HIS A 180 -0.19 3.67 3.07
C HIS A 180 -1.10 4.20 1.95
N TYR A 181 -2.42 4.04 2.08
CA TYR A 181 -3.35 4.47 1.03
C TYR A 181 -3.45 5.99 0.93
N PHE A 182 -3.41 6.69 2.05
CA PHE A 182 -3.33 8.15 2.07
C PHE A 182 -2.13 8.64 1.25
N GLY A 183 -0.93 8.14 1.58
CA GLY A 183 0.29 8.59 0.95
C GLY A 183 0.44 8.14 -0.51
N THR A 184 0.06 6.91 -0.84
CA THR A 184 0.15 6.37 -2.22
C THR A 184 -0.76 7.12 -3.18
N VAL A 185 -2.00 7.43 -2.76
CA VAL A 185 -2.94 8.19 -3.60
C VAL A 185 -2.47 9.62 -3.80
N ILE A 186 -1.93 10.26 -2.76
CA ILE A 186 -1.37 11.62 -2.88
C ILE A 186 -0.11 11.64 -3.76
N ALA A 187 0.70 10.58 -3.73
CA ALA A 187 1.90 10.47 -4.56
C ALA A 187 1.61 10.59 -6.07
N LEU A 188 0.40 10.21 -6.53
CA LEU A 188 -0.05 10.36 -7.93
C LEU A 188 -0.06 11.83 -8.41
N MET A 189 -0.26 12.78 -7.50
CA MET A 189 -0.37 14.22 -7.80
C MET A 189 0.89 15.00 -7.38
N SER A 190 1.71 14.44 -6.49
CA SER A 190 2.79 15.15 -5.80
C SER A 190 3.80 15.87 -6.71
N ASN A 191 4.14 15.30 -7.87
CA ASN A 191 5.10 15.85 -8.83
C ASN A 191 4.56 15.87 -10.27
N THR A 192 3.23 15.97 -10.41
CA THR A 192 2.53 15.84 -11.70
C THR A 192 2.25 17.21 -12.33
N ALA A 193 2.36 17.32 -13.65
CA ALA A 193 1.95 18.51 -14.41
C ALA A 193 0.46 18.84 -14.18
N GLY A 194 0.16 20.11 -13.87
CA GLY A 194 -1.16 20.56 -13.42
C GLY A 194 -1.34 20.53 -11.90
N PHE A 195 -0.46 19.85 -11.17
CA PHE A 195 -0.44 19.80 -9.70
C PHE A 195 0.79 20.47 -9.08
N VAL A 196 1.72 20.95 -9.90
CA VAL A 196 2.86 21.77 -9.50
C VAL A 196 2.62 23.20 -9.98
N ARG A 197 2.89 24.19 -9.14
CA ARG A 197 2.54 25.60 -9.43
C ARG A 197 3.25 26.09 -10.68
N GLY A 198 2.53 26.80 -11.54
CA GLY A 198 3.05 27.28 -12.81
C GLY A 198 3.19 26.19 -13.88
N SER A 199 2.59 25.01 -13.69
CA SER A 199 2.56 23.94 -14.68
C SER A 199 1.13 23.62 -15.09
N GLN A 200 0.89 23.53 -16.40
CA GLN A 200 -0.42 23.17 -16.94
C GLN A 200 -0.46 21.67 -17.28
N PRO A 201 -1.60 20.99 -17.11
CA PRO A 201 -1.76 19.63 -17.58
C PRO A 201 -1.80 19.58 -19.10
N ILE A 202 -1.46 18.42 -19.67
CA ILE A 202 -1.62 18.15 -21.10
C ILE A 202 -2.92 17.38 -21.31
N GLU A 203 -3.66 17.73 -22.36
CA GLU A 203 -4.88 17.02 -22.74
C GLU A 203 -4.59 15.54 -23.04
N PHE A 204 -5.44 14.67 -22.54
CA PHE A 204 -5.33 13.24 -22.78
C PHE A 204 -5.91 12.86 -24.15
N THR A 205 -5.10 12.21 -24.97
CA THR A 205 -5.56 11.48 -26.16
C THR A 205 -4.96 10.07 -26.14
N ILE A 206 -5.66 9.10 -26.74
CA ILE A 206 -5.19 7.71 -26.78
C ILE A 206 -3.86 7.60 -27.53
N ASP A 207 -3.66 8.44 -28.55
CA ASP A 207 -2.43 8.50 -29.34
C ASP A 207 -1.20 8.93 -28.53
N ASN A 208 -1.41 9.59 -27.37
CA ASN A 208 -0.32 10.00 -26.47
C ASN A 208 0.16 8.86 -25.55
N LEU A 209 -0.45 7.68 -25.61
CA LEU A 209 0.00 6.54 -24.81
C LEU A 209 1.32 5.98 -25.35
N THR A 210 2.31 5.92 -24.46
CA THR A 210 3.61 5.30 -24.77
C THR A 210 3.52 3.78 -24.76
N GLY A 211 4.41 3.11 -25.49
CA GLY A 211 4.51 1.65 -25.45
C GLY A 211 4.76 1.09 -24.04
N GLN A 212 5.50 1.82 -23.20
CA GLN A 212 5.73 1.45 -21.80
C GLN A 212 4.44 1.49 -20.98
N GLN A 213 3.61 2.54 -21.13
CA GLN A 213 2.31 2.64 -20.47
C GLN A 213 1.37 1.50 -20.89
N ILE A 214 1.32 1.18 -22.19
CA ILE A 214 0.52 0.07 -22.70
C ILE A 214 0.99 -1.26 -22.13
N LEU A 215 2.31 -1.53 -22.15
CA LEU A 215 2.89 -2.73 -21.56
C LEU A 215 2.52 -2.86 -20.08
N TYR A 216 2.66 -1.79 -19.31
CA TYR A 216 2.33 -1.82 -17.88
C TYR A 216 0.85 -1.95 -17.58
N LEU A 217 -0.04 -1.39 -18.40
CA LEU A 217 -1.48 -1.64 -18.30
C LEU A 217 -1.79 -3.13 -18.51
N ILE A 218 -1.15 -3.78 -19.49
CA ILE A 218 -1.33 -5.22 -19.76
C ILE A 218 -0.80 -6.05 -18.60
N VAL A 219 0.46 -5.83 -18.19
CA VAL A 219 1.10 -6.60 -17.10
C VAL A 219 0.34 -6.40 -15.80
N PHE A 220 -0.05 -5.16 -15.48
CA PHE A 220 -0.87 -4.87 -14.32
C PHE A 220 -2.23 -5.57 -14.40
N GLY A 221 -2.94 -5.50 -15.53
CA GLY A 221 -4.24 -6.16 -15.71
C GLY A 221 -4.16 -7.67 -15.51
N LEU A 222 -3.14 -8.33 -16.06
CA LEU A 222 -2.89 -9.75 -15.88
C LEU A 222 -2.57 -10.09 -14.41
N ALA A 223 -1.69 -9.32 -13.77
CA ALA A 223 -1.33 -9.51 -12.37
C ALA A 223 -2.52 -9.27 -11.43
N TRP A 224 -3.31 -8.23 -11.72
CA TRP A 224 -4.54 -7.89 -11.02
C TRP A 224 -5.55 -9.05 -11.13
N GLN A 225 -5.78 -9.59 -12.32
CA GLN A 225 -6.69 -10.72 -12.48
C GLN A 225 -6.19 -11.97 -11.76
N GLN A 226 -4.90 -12.31 -11.89
CA GLN A 226 -4.35 -13.47 -11.20
C GLN A 226 -4.33 -13.33 -9.68
N GLN A 227 -4.21 -12.10 -9.17
CA GLN A 227 -4.30 -11.85 -7.74
C GLN A 227 -5.73 -12.12 -7.25
N TYR A 228 -6.73 -11.64 -7.99
CA TYR A 228 -8.13 -11.93 -7.69
C TYR A 228 -8.42 -13.44 -7.71
N SER A 229 -7.97 -14.15 -8.76
CA SER A 229 -8.12 -15.60 -8.86
C SER A 229 -7.46 -16.32 -7.68
N SER A 230 -6.28 -15.88 -7.25
CA SER A 230 -5.59 -16.42 -6.07
C SER A 230 -6.39 -16.19 -4.78
N ASN A 231 -6.99 -15.01 -4.61
CA ASN A 231 -7.84 -14.73 -3.45
C ASN A 231 -9.10 -15.59 -3.46
N MET A 232 -9.73 -15.80 -4.62
CA MET A 232 -10.89 -16.67 -4.76
C MET A 232 -10.57 -18.13 -4.45
N ILE A 233 -9.39 -18.64 -4.78
CA ILE A 233 -8.95 -19.98 -4.33
C ILE A 233 -8.95 -20.05 -2.80
N LEU A 234 -8.43 -19.04 -2.11
CA LEU A 234 -8.42 -18.99 -0.64
C LEU A 234 -9.83 -18.96 -0.02
N VAL A 235 -10.75 -18.24 -0.66
CA VAL A 235 -12.16 -18.15 -0.25
C VAL A 235 -12.86 -19.50 -0.47
N ASN A 236 -12.71 -20.08 -1.66
CA ASN A 236 -13.37 -21.33 -2.05
C ASN A 236 -12.92 -22.54 -1.22
N LEU A 237 -11.70 -22.51 -0.66
CA LEU A 237 -11.26 -23.51 0.32
C LEU A 237 -12.14 -23.53 1.57
N ARG A 238 -12.75 -22.39 1.92
CA ARG A 238 -13.49 -22.14 3.15
C ARG A 238 -14.99 -22.02 2.95
N THR A 239 -15.48 -22.07 1.72
CA THR A 239 -16.90 -22.08 1.39
C THR A 239 -17.37 -23.43 0.87
N ASP A 240 -18.66 -23.68 1.00
CA ASP A 240 -19.34 -24.79 0.36
C ASP A 240 -19.67 -24.42 -1.11
N PRO A 241 -19.30 -25.24 -2.11
CA PRO A 241 -19.51 -24.90 -3.52
C PRO A 241 -20.98 -24.80 -3.95
N ARG A 242 -21.91 -25.47 -3.26
CA ARG A 242 -23.33 -25.49 -3.64
C ARG A 242 -24.09 -24.33 -3.02
N THR A 243 -23.78 -24.01 -1.77
CA THR A 243 -24.53 -23.01 -0.99
C THR A 243 -23.82 -21.65 -0.88
N GLY A 244 -22.51 -21.59 -1.19
CA GLY A 244 -21.69 -20.39 -1.03
C GLY A 244 -21.42 -19.99 0.43
N ARG A 245 -21.97 -20.73 1.40
CA ARG A 245 -21.80 -20.42 2.84
C ARG A 245 -20.43 -20.83 3.34
N VAL A 246 -19.94 -20.13 4.36
CA VAL A 246 -18.67 -20.46 5.02
C VAL A 246 -18.82 -21.80 5.73
N LYS A 247 -18.06 -22.82 5.28
CA LYS A 247 -18.03 -24.15 5.89
C LYS A 247 -16.99 -24.25 7.01
N THR A 248 -15.91 -23.47 6.93
CA THR A 248 -14.84 -23.49 7.93
C THR A 248 -14.04 -22.19 7.96
N GLU A 249 -13.67 -21.78 9.17
CA GLU A 249 -12.70 -20.70 9.39
C GLU A 249 -11.26 -21.24 9.57
N LYS A 250 -11.06 -22.57 9.55
CA LYS A 250 -9.71 -23.16 9.68
C LYS A 250 -8.84 -22.82 8.47
N HIS A 251 -7.53 -22.76 8.67
CA HIS A 251 -6.60 -22.62 7.57
C HIS A 251 -6.39 -23.97 6.88
N LEU A 252 -6.33 -23.95 5.56
CA LEU A 252 -6.14 -25.12 4.70
C LEU A 252 -5.00 -24.82 3.70
N VAL A 253 -4.39 -25.86 3.15
CA VAL A 253 -3.34 -25.72 2.14
C VAL A 253 -3.98 -25.45 0.77
N PRO A 254 -3.76 -24.28 0.16
CA PRO A 254 -4.31 -23.98 -1.16
C PRO A 254 -3.63 -24.81 -2.26
N LYS A 255 -4.40 -25.17 -3.28
CA LYS A 255 -3.95 -25.89 -4.49
C LYS A 255 -4.56 -25.23 -5.73
N GLY A 256 -3.87 -25.33 -6.86
CA GLY A 256 -4.32 -24.74 -8.13
C GLY A 256 -3.70 -23.37 -8.43
N GLY A 257 -3.63 -23.03 -9.72
CA GLY A 257 -3.00 -21.80 -10.20
C GLY A 257 -1.56 -21.65 -9.71
N LEU A 258 -1.17 -20.41 -9.39
CA LEU A 258 0.16 -20.10 -8.88
C LEU A 258 0.45 -20.68 -7.49
N PHE A 259 -0.55 -21.15 -6.74
CA PHE A 259 -0.31 -21.87 -5.49
C PHE A 259 0.43 -23.20 -5.70
N ASN A 260 0.49 -23.72 -6.93
CA ASN A 260 1.27 -24.91 -7.24
C ASN A 260 2.78 -24.66 -7.13
N VAL A 261 3.24 -23.42 -7.35
CA VAL A 261 4.66 -23.04 -7.35
C VAL A 261 5.07 -22.17 -6.17
N ILE A 262 4.18 -21.27 -5.70
CA ILE A 262 4.48 -20.35 -4.60
C ILE A 262 3.38 -20.34 -3.53
N SER A 263 3.76 -19.97 -2.31
CA SER A 263 2.87 -20.02 -1.13
C SER A 263 1.91 -18.84 -1.07
N SER A 264 2.37 -17.70 -1.57
CA SER A 264 1.70 -16.41 -1.44
C SER A 264 1.65 -15.68 -2.80
N PRO A 265 1.00 -16.27 -3.83
CA PRO A 265 0.91 -15.66 -5.15
C PRO A 265 0.24 -14.29 -5.12
N HIS A 266 -0.78 -14.11 -4.29
CA HIS A 266 -1.41 -12.81 -4.10
C HIS A 266 -0.43 -11.73 -3.60
N MET A 267 0.56 -12.08 -2.76
CA MET A 267 1.58 -11.11 -2.30
C MET A 267 2.59 -10.80 -3.41
N SER A 268 3.02 -11.83 -4.15
CA SER A 268 3.93 -11.68 -5.31
C SER A 268 3.33 -10.78 -6.39
N LEU A 269 2.06 -11.00 -6.74
CA LEU A 269 1.37 -10.20 -7.75
C LEU A 269 1.10 -8.77 -7.30
N GLU A 270 1.00 -8.51 -5.99
CA GLU A 270 0.95 -7.12 -5.47
C GLU A 270 2.26 -6.39 -5.79
N ILE A 271 3.41 -7.05 -5.62
CA ILE A 271 4.72 -6.48 -5.94
C ILE A 271 4.78 -6.14 -7.43
N VAL A 272 4.32 -7.05 -8.30
CA VAL A 272 4.29 -6.80 -9.76
C VAL A 272 3.42 -5.59 -10.09
N MET A 273 2.22 -5.49 -9.52
CA MET A 273 1.32 -4.35 -9.76
C MET A 273 1.94 -3.03 -9.29
N TYR A 274 2.56 -2.99 -8.11
CA TYR A 274 3.22 -1.78 -7.62
C TYR A 274 4.51 -1.46 -8.37
N PHE A 275 5.21 -2.46 -8.92
CA PHE A 275 6.34 -2.23 -9.82
C PHE A 275 5.89 -1.49 -11.08
N CYS A 276 4.81 -1.94 -11.73
CA CYS A 276 4.27 -1.26 -12.91
C CYS A 276 3.94 0.21 -12.62
N ILE A 277 3.31 0.51 -11.48
CA ILE A 277 2.99 1.90 -11.13
C ILE A 277 4.26 2.68 -10.77
N ALA A 278 5.16 2.12 -9.96
CA ALA A 278 6.34 2.85 -9.51
C ALA A 278 7.33 3.17 -10.65
N ASP A 279 7.47 2.26 -11.61
CA ASP A 279 8.35 2.49 -12.76
C ASP A 279 7.80 3.55 -13.72
N LEU A 280 6.47 3.62 -13.90
CA LEU A 280 5.83 4.74 -14.61
C LEU A 280 6.21 6.11 -14.03
N PHE A 281 6.43 6.18 -12.72
CA PHE A 281 6.77 7.41 -12.01
C PHE A 281 8.26 7.50 -11.66
N MET A 282 9.18 6.84 -12.38
CA MET A 282 10.56 6.68 -11.91
C MET A 282 11.41 7.97 -11.79
N PRO A 283 10.94 9.16 -12.25
CA PRO A 283 11.34 10.43 -11.63
C PRO A 283 11.37 10.44 -10.11
N VAL A 284 10.20 10.10 -9.62
CA VAL A 284 9.64 10.65 -8.41
C VAL A 284 10.07 9.76 -7.26
N ARG A 285 10.88 10.33 -6.38
CA ARG A 285 11.49 9.61 -5.25
C ARG A 285 10.46 8.88 -4.40
N ILE A 286 9.27 9.45 -4.19
CA ILE A 286 8.24 8.83 -3.35
C ILE A 286 7.76 7.48 -3.89
N TRP A 287 7.65 7.31 -5.22
CA TRP A 287 7.22 6.04 -5.82
C TRP A 287 8.24 4.92 -5.64
N ARG A 288 9.54 5.25 -5.61
CA ARG A 288 10.60 4.29 -5.24
C ARG A 288 10.43 3.81 -3.80
N LEU A 289 10.13 4.72 -2.86
CA LEU A 289 9.90 4.38 -1.46
C LEU A 289 8.62 3.55 -1.28
N ILE A 290 7.53 3.91 -1.96
CA ILE A 290 6.28 3.13 -1.95
C ILE A 290 6.53 1.71 -2.44
N PHE A 291 7.24 1.54 -3.56
CA PHE A 291 7.58 0.23 -4.09
C PHE A 291 8.44 -0.58 -3.12
N LEU A 292 9.53 0.00 -2.59
CA LEU A 292 10.40 -0.67 -1.63
C LEU A 292 9.64 -1.10 -0.37
N TRP A 293 8.75 -0.24 0.13
CA TRP A 293 7.86 -0.57 1.24
C TRP A 293 6.98 -1.78 0.92
N VAL A 294 6.24 -1.73 -0.20
CA VAL A 294 5.33 -2.82 -0.60
C VAL A 294 6.11 -4.10 -0.84
N ALA A 295 7.20 -4.06 -1.60
CA ALA A 295 8.04 -5.22 -1.88
C ALA A 295 8.58 -5.86 -0.59
N SER A 296 9.10 -5.05 0.34
CA SER A 296 9.64 -5.54 1.61
C SER A 296 8.56 -6.16 2.50
N ASN A 297 7.44 -5.45 2.68
CA ASN A 297 6.33 -5.92 3.51
C ASN A 297 5.70 -7.21 2.95
N GLN A 298 5.46 -7.29 1.63
CA GLN A 298 4.91 -8.48 1.00
C GLN A 298 5.89 -9.67 1.08
N THR A 299 7.18 -9.44 0.86
CA THR A 299 8.21 -10.48 0.94
C THR A 299 8.32 -11.06 2.35
N ILE A 300 8.41 -10.22 3.38
CA ILE A 300 8.50 -10.67 4.77
C ILE A 300 7.24 -11.45 5.17
N ASN A 301 6.05 -10.93 4.85
CA ASN A 301 4.79 -11.64 5.13
C ASN A 301 4.69 -12.98 4.40
N ALA A 302 5.18 -13.06 3.16
CA ALA A 302 5.16 -14.30 2.40
C ALA A 302 6.13 -15.34 2.97
N LEU A 303 7.32 -14.93 3.42
CA LEU A 303 8.29 -15.80 4.08
C LEU A 303 7.74 -16.36 5.40
N LEU A 304 7.12 -15.50 6.22
CA LEU A 304 6.48 -15.94 7.47
C LEU A 304 5.30 -16.87 7.19
N THR A 305 4.51 -16.59 6.15
CA THR A 305 3.40 -17.45 5.73
C THR A 305 3.89 -18.80 5.22
N HIS A 306 4.98 -18.84 4.47
CA HIS A 306 5.58 -20.08 3.97
C HIS A 306 6.09 -20.95 5.12
N ARG A 307 6.89 -20.37 6.03
CA ARG A 307 7.36 -21.05 7.25
C ARG A 307 6.21 -21.61 8.07
N TRP A 308 5.18 -20.80 8.29
CA TRP A 308 3.98 -21.24 9.00
C TRP A 308 3.30 -22.45 8.33
N TYR A 309 3.20 -22.48 6.99
CA TYR A 309 2.65 -23.63 6.29
C TYR A 309 3.50 -24.90 6.46
N GLN A 310 4.83 -24.78 6.40
CA GLN A 310 5.76 -25.89 6.59
C GLN A 310 5.67 -26.48 8.00
N GLU A 311 5.54 -25.62 9.02
CA GLU A 311 5.41 -26.02 10.43
C GLU A 311 4.02 -26.61 10.74
N THR A 312 2.97 -26.13 10.08
CA THR A 312 1.59 -26.49 10.41
C THR A 312 1.10 -27.74 9.68
N PHE A 313 1.52 -27.97 8.44
CA PHE A 313 1.01 -29.05 7.61
C PHE A 313 2.10 -30.05 7.23
N ARG A 314 2.00 -31.27 7.77
CA ARG A 314 2.95 -32.37 7.51
C ARG A 314 3.12 -32.67 6.01
N ASP A 315 2.04 -32.61 5.25
CA ASP A 315 2.02 -32.90 3.80
C ASP A 315 2.14 -31.63 2.94
N TYR A 316 2.76 -30.57 3.46
CA TYR A 316 2.97 -29.34 2.70
C TYR A 316 3.95 -29.57 1.52
N PRO A 317 3.65 -29.11 0.29
CA PRO A 317 4.49 -29.39 -0.86
C PRO A 317 5.89 -28.78 -0.75
N LYS A 318 6.93 -29.64 -0.73
CA LYS A 318 8.34 -29.26 -0.53
C LYS A 318 8.92 -28.39 -1.65
N ASN A 319 8.38 -28.49 -2.86
CA ASN A 319 8.88 -27.74 -4.03
C ASN A 319 8.31 -26.31 -4.11
N ARG A 320 7.34 -25.95 -3.27
CA ARG A 320 6.81 -24.58 -3.25
C ARG A 320 7.84 -23.61 -2.69
N ARG A 321 7.83 -22.40 -3.23
CA ARG A 321 8.61 -21.26 -2.74
C ARG A 321 7.70 -20.26 -2.02
N ALA A 322 8.25 -19.27 -1.34
CA ALA A 322 7.46 -18.32 -0.56
C ALA A 322 6.69 -17.34 -1.46
N ILE A 323 7.40 -16.66 -2.38
CA ILE A 323 6.89 -15.52 -3.14
C ILE A 323 7.45 -15.38 -4.57
N ILE A 324 8.70 -15.75 -4.83
CA ILE A 324 9.27 -15.72 -6.19
C ILE A 324 9.35 -17.16 -6.71
N PRO A 325 8.65 -17.50 -7.81
CA PRO A 325 8.69 -18.83 -8.39
C PRO A 325 10.14 -19.28 -8.61
N PHE A 326 10.44 -20.51 -8.19
CA PHE A 326 11.73 -21.18 -8.35
C PHE A 326 12.94 -20.56 -7.62
N LEU A 327 12.79 -19.38 -6.99
CA LEU A 327 13.87 -18.69 -6.30
C LEU A 327 13.65 -18.58 -4.78
N LEU A 328 12.59 -17.91 -4.34
CA LEU A 328 12.39 -17.48 -2.95
C LEU A 328 11.03 -17.84 -2.40
#